data_AF-A0AAW4WJB6-F1
#
_entry.id   AF-A0AAW4WJB6-F1
#
_cell.length_a   1.000
_cell.length_b   1.000
_cell.length_c   1.000
_cell.angle_alpha   90.00
_cell.angle_beta   90.00
_cell.angle_gamma   90.00
#
_symmetry.space_group_name_H-M   'P 1'
#
loop_
_entity.id
_entity.type
_entity.pdbx_description
1 polymer ?
#
loop_
_entity_poly.entity_id
_entity_poly.type
_entity_poly.pdbx_seq_one_letter_code
_entity_poly.pdbx_strand_id
1 'polypeptide(L)'
;MTEQDIMEVISEVNQRVANVEKERTAEQVTFRLAIKRLTRLIGQLGEDHAAEAELIQFAADSKDIDILKERLVQINSFGLRNIEEPRLFIDMDGTLAKFQTVDTLEKLYEKGYFYNLPPNENVVEAIRNIINNHPEKEVYILSAVLSDSKYAKAEKDAWLNKYLPEIDAEHRIYPPCGDSKLAYVPGGIRTTDFLLDDYTHNLILWEPPAKGIKLLNGINHTRGTWQGSMLRFDKKPEQLAADIVKVIEGAQMKDMRPQDKILHQEQKAPKL
;
A
#
# COMPACT_ATOMS: atom_id res chain seq x y z
N MET A 1 -3.07 17.72 41.84
CA MET A 1 -2.38 17.75 40.54
C MET A 1 -3.13 18.69 39.64
N THR A 2 -2.44 19.69 39.13
CA THR A 2 -2.93 20.61 38.11
C THR A 2 -2.86 19.94 36.73
N GLU A 3 -3.59 20.47 35.76
CA GLU A 3 -3.53 20.01 34.36
C GLU A 3 -2.09 20.07 33.80
N GLN A 4 -1.30 21.03 34.29
CA GLN A 4 0.10 21.19 33.94
C GLN A 4 0.98 20.07 34.50
N ASP A 5 0.73 19.62 35.73
CA ASP A 5 1.41 18.46 36.34
C ASP A 5 1.12 17.16 35.56
N ILE A 6 -0.11 17.00 35.06
CA ILE A 6 -0.52 15.83 34.27
C ILE A 6 0.20 15.81 32.91
N MET A 7 0.28 16.97 32.24
CA MET A 7 0.95 17.08 30.95
C MET A 7 2.46 16.87 31.04
N GLU A 8 3.08 17.30 32.14
CA GLU A 8 4.51 17.09 32.40
C GLU A 8 4.83 15.60 32.60
N VAL A 9 4.00 14.88 33.38
CA VAL A 9 4.11 13.43 33.56
C VAL A 9 3.91 12.67 32.24
N ILE A 10 2.92 13.06 31.43
CA ILE A 10 2.69 12.44 30.11
C ILE A 10 3.90 12.65 29.19
N SER A 11 4.46 13.86 29.17
CA SER A 11 5.66 14.18 28.37
C SER A 11 6.86 13.33 28.79
N GLU A 12 7.11 13.21 30.11
CA GLU A 12 8.23 12.44 30.65
C GLU A 12 8.08 10.93 30.36
N VAL A 13 6.87 10.39 30.48
CA VAL A 13 6.57 8.99 30.13
C VAL A 13 6.76 8.75 28.64
N ASN A 14 6.26 9.63 27.77
CA ASN A 14 6.44 9.50 26.31
C ASN A 14 7.91 9.53 25.91
N GLN A 15 8.72 10.37 26.57
CA GLN A 15 10.15 10.49 26.29
C GLN A 15 10.93 9.26 26.76
N ARG A 16 10.59 8.70 27.92
CA ARG A 16 11.16 7.42 28.39
C ARG A 16 10.79 6.25 27.47
N VAL A 17 9.53 6.20 27.00
CA VAL A 17 9.08 5.17 26.05
C VAL A 17 9.83 5.27 24.72
N ALA A 18 10.01 6.48 24.19
CA ALA A 18 10.75 6.71 22.95
C ALA A 18 12.23 6.32 23.05
N ASN A 19 12.86 6.55 24.20
CA ASN A 19 14.25 6.14 24.44
C ASN A 19 14.38 4.61 24.52
N VAL A 20 13.44 3.94 25.19
CA VAL A 20 13.39 2.47 25.24
C VAL A 20 13.13 1.86 23.85
N GLU A 21 12.37 2.53 22.98
CA GLU A 21 12.16 2.07 21.59
C GLU A 21 13.39 2.23 20.70
N LYS A 22 14.23 3.24 20.95
CA LYS A 22 15.51 3.44 20.22
C LYS A 22 16.58 2.41 20.54
N GLU A 23 16.52 1.80 21.72
CA GLU A 23 17.50 0.79 22.17
C GLU A 23 17.11 -0.65 21.76
N ARG A 24 15.94 -0.84 21.15
CA ARG A 24 15.43 -2.16 20.74
C ARG A 24 15.91 -2.53 19.33
N THR A 25 16.10 -3.82 19.09
CA THR A 25 16.40 -4.34 17.74
C THR A 25 15.17 -4.20 16.84
N ALA A 26 15.37 -4.14 15.52
CA ALA A 26 14.27 -4.02 14.55
C ALA A 26 13.21 -5.13 14.73
N GLU A 27 13.62 -6.36 15.04
CA GLU A 27 12.70 -7.46 15.36
C GLU A 27 11.86 -7.20 16.61
N GLN A 28 12.43 -6.61 17.66
CA GLN A 28 11.71 -6.28 18.89
C GLN A 28 10.71 -5.14 18.68
N VAL A 29 11.01 -4.19 17.80
CA VAL A 29 10.09 -3.11 17.41
C VAL A 29 8.90 -3.68 16.63
N THR A 30 9.18 -4.51 15.62
CA THR A 30 8.16 -5.21 14.82
C THR A 30 7.26 -6.08 15.70
N PHE A 31 7.84 -6.79 16.66
CA PHE A 31 7.08 -7.63 17.60
C PHE A 31 6.17 -6.80 18.53
N ARG A 32 6.65 -5.67 19.05
CA ARG A 32 5.85 -4.76 19.87
C ARG A 32 4.67 -4.18 19.07
N LEU A 33 4.89 -3.86 17.80
CA LEU A 33 3.83 -3.42 16.89
C LEU A 33 2.79 -4.52 16.67
N ALA A 34 3.21 -5.78 16.49
CA ALA A 34 2.31 -6.92 16.37
C ALA A 34 1.43 -7.11 17.62
N ILE A 35 1.99 -6.99 18.83
CA ILE A 35 1.20 -7.04 20.07
C ILE A 35 0.23 -5.86 20.18
N LYS A 36 0.68 -4.61 19.94
CA LYS A 36 -0.21 -3.45 19.94
C LYS A 36 -1.39 -3.61 18.97
N ARG A 37 -1.17 -4.25 17.81
CA ARG A 37 -2.22 -4.58 16.82
C ARG A 37 -3.21 -5.61 17.36
N LEU A 38 -2.70 -6.71 17.90
CA LEU A 38 -3.46 -7.77 18.54
C LEU A 38 -4.35 -7.25 19.68
N THR A 39 -3.78 -6.42 20.56
CA THR A 39 -4.47 -5.74 21.65
C THR A 39 -5.62 -4.87 21.12
N ARG A 40 -5.38 -4.07 20.08
CA ARG A 40 -6.40 -3.21 19.48
C ARG A 40 -7.56 -4.03 18.88
N LEU A 41 -7.25 -5.15 18.25
CA LEU A 41 -8.24 -6.08 17.70
C LEU A 41 -9.08 -6.74 18.80
N ILE A 42 -8.45 -7.17 19.90
CA ILE A 42 -9.15 -7.76 21.06
C ILE A 42 -10.06 -6.71 21.73
N GLY A 43 -9.59 -5.48 21.91
CA GLY A 43 -10.40 -4.38 22.45
C GLY A 43 -11.59 -3.99 21.55
N GLN A 44 -11.50 -4.24 20.25
CA GLN A 44 -12.63 -4.08 19.31
C GLN A 44 -13.65 -5.24 19.38
N LEU A 45 -13.24 -6.41 19.87
CA LEU A 45 -14.08 -7.60 20.03
C LEU A 45 -14.80 -7.65 21.39
N GLY A 46 -14.51 -6.73 22.31
CA GLY A 46 -15.25 -6.55 23.56
C GLY A 46 -14.90 -7.53 24.69
N GLU A 47 -13.75 -8.19 24.62
CA GLU A 47 -13.27 -9.05 25.72
C GLU A 47 -12.42 -8.30 26.76
N ASP A 48 -12.43 -8.84 27.98
CA ASP A 48 -12.02 -8.28 29.26
C ASP A 48 -10.68 -7.50 29.27
N HIS A 49 -10.75 -6.20 29.57
CA HIS A 49 -9.63 -5.24 29.61
C HIS A 49 -8.52 -5.61 30.63
N ALA A 50 -8.77 -6.53 31.56
CA ALA A 50 -7.76 -6.99 32.52
C ALA A 50 -6.67 -7.87 31.88
N ALA A 51 -7.06 -8.77 30.95
CA ALA A 51 -6.10 -9.60 30.21
C ALA A 51 -5.25 -8.76 29.25
N GLU A 52 -5.83 -7.68 28.71
CA GLU A 52 -5.19 -6.68 27.86
C GLU A 52 -4.00 -6.01 28.56
N ALA A 53 -4.18 -5.60 29.82
CA ALA A 53 -3.15 -4.93 30.62
C ALA A 53 -2.00 -5.87 31.01
N GLU A 54 -2.28 -7.12 31.38
CA GLU A 54 -1.25 -8.11 31.73
C GLU A 54 -0.37 -8.51 30.54
N LEU A 55 -0.95 -8.67 29.35
CA LEU A 55 -0.21 -9.01 28.12
C LEU A 55 0.72 -7.87 27.67
N ILE A 56 0.26 -6.62 27.76
CA ILE A 56 1.07 -5.44 27.44
C ILE A 56 2.23 -5.30 28.43
N GLN A 57 1.98 -5.46 29.73
CA GLN A 57 3.00 -5.34 30.77
C GLN A 57 4.08 -6.42 30.61
N PHE A 58 3.67 -7.67 30.36
CA PHE A 58 4.59 -8.78 30.13
C PHE A 58 5.46 -8.59 28.87
N ALA A 59 4.87 -8.10 27.76
CA ALA A 59 5.60 -7.81 26.53
C ALA A 59 6.52 -6.58 26.64
N ALA A 60 6.18 -5.62 27.51
CA ALA A 60 7.02 -4.47 27.79
C ALA A 60 8.29 -4.90 28.57
N ASP A 61 8.16 -5.89 29.45
CA ASP A 61 9.21 -6.32 30.38
C ASP A 61 10.06 -7.49 29.85
N SER A 62 9.58 -8.27 28.87
CA SER A 62 10.33 -9.40 28.32
C SER A 62 11.42 -8.99 27.34
N LYS A 63 12.66 -9.41 27.61
CA LYS A 63 13.82 -9.30 26.69
C LYS A 63 13.97 -10.52 25.76
N ASP A 64 13.20 -11.58 25.98
CA ASP A 64 13.35 -12.86 25.30
C ASP A 64 12.36 -13.01 24.14
N ILE A 65 12.89 -12.93 22.92
CA ILE A 65 12.13 -12.93 21.66
C ILE A 65 11.45 -14.30 21.42
N ASP A 66 12.02 -15.39 21.91
CA ASP A 66 11.52 -16.74 21.63
C ASP A 66 10.25 -17.10 22.43
N ILE A 67 10.19 -16.69 23.71
CA ILE A 67 8.99 -16.81 24.56
C ILE A 67 7.82 -16.00 23.97
N LEU A 68 8.16 -14.84 23.41
CA LEU A 68 7.25 -13.91 22.78
C LEU A 68 6.67 -14.48 21.46
N LYS A 69 7.49 -15.18 20.67
CA LYS A 69 7.05 -15.93 19.47
C LYS A 69 6.12 -17.10 19.82
N GLU A 70 6.45 -17.90 20.82
CA GLU A 70 5.60 -19.03 21.25
C GLU A 70 4.21 -18.58 21.70
N ARG A 71 4.12 -17.46 22.43
CA ARG A 71 2.82 -16.93 22.86
C ARG A 71 2.02 -16.29 21.73
N LEU A 72 2.67 -15.67 20.73
CA LEU A 72 2.01 -15.20 19.52
C LEU A 72 1.33 -16.36 18.76
N VAL A 73 2.00 -17.51 18.69
CA VAL A 73 1.44 -18.74 18.11
C VAL A 73 0.23 -19.22 18.91
N GLN A 74 0.28 -19.17 20.24
CA GLN A 74 -0.86 -19.52 21.09
C GLN A 74 -2.05 -18.56 20.93
N ILE A 75 -1.82 -17.25 20.82
CA ILE A 75 -2.88 -16.26 20.60
C ILE A 75 -3.50 -16.42 19.19
N ASN A 76 -2.68 -16.67 18.17
CA ASN A 76 -3.16 -17.04 16.83
C ASN A 76 -4.00 -18.32 16.85
N SER A 77 -3.68 -19.27 17.74
CA SER A 77 -4.41 -20.53 17.86
C SER A 77 -5.79 -20.41 18.54
N PHE A 78 -5.98 -19.40 19.40
CA PHE A 78 -7.16 -19.21 20.25
C PHE A 78 -8.32 -18.44 19.59
N GLY A 79 -8.10 -17.71 18.49
CA GLY A 79 -9.20 -16.97 17.86
C GLY A 79 -8.91 -16.12 16.62
N LEU A 80 -7.66 -16.08 16.11
CA LEU A 80 -7.27 -15.22 14.98
C LEU A 80 -7.00 -15.96 13.68
N ARG A 81 -7.53 -17.18 13.54
CA ARG A 81 -7.58 -17.84 12.23
C ARG A 81 -8.64 -17.12 11.39
N ASN A 82 -8.18 -16.34 10.41
CA ASN A 82 -8.91 -15.80 9.24
C ASN A 82 -9.21 -14.28 9.22
N ILE A 83 -8.29 -13.42 9.66
CA ILE A 83 -8.20 -12.08 9.04
C ILE A 83 -7.05 -12.16 8.04
N GLU A 84 -7.36 -12.39 6.76
CA GLU A 84 -6.36 -12.28 5.70
C GLU A 84 -5.99 -10.80 5.57
N GLU A 85 -4.79 -10.45 6.02
CA GLU A 85 -4.27 -9.07 5.95
C GLU A 85 -4.37 -8.53 4.51
N PRO A 86 -4.80 -7.27 4.32
CA PRO A 86 -4.94 -6.71 2.98
C PRO A 86 -3.62 -6.65 2.23
N ARG A 87 -3.65 -7.03 0.95
CA ARG A 87 -2.50 -6.93 0.05
C ARG A 87 -2.80 -5.90 -1.04
N LEU A 88 -1.85 -5.01 -1.28
CA LEU A 88 -1.92 -3.99 -2.33
C LEU A 88 -0.97 -4.36 -3.47
N PHE A 89 -1.54 -4.72 -4.60
CA PHE A 89 -0.82 -4.94 -5.86
C PHE A 89 -0.84 -3.66 -6.68
N ILE A 90 0.31 -3.29 -7.25
CA ILE A 90 0.48 -2.01 -7.94
C ILE A 90 1.06 -2.27 -9.32
N ASP A 91 0.38 -1.77 -10.35
CA ASP A 91 0.94 -1.74 -11.69
C ASP A 91 2.08 -0.71 -11.81
N MET A 92 2.96 -0.88 -12.80
CA MET A 92 4.02 0.10 -13.05
C MET A 92 3.67 1.06 -14.18
N ASP A 93 3.34 0.55 -15.37
CA ASP A 93 3.37 1.32 -16.61
C ASP A 93 2.07 2.11 -16.77
N GLY A 94 2.10 3.42 -16.55
CA GLY A 94 0.90 4.26 -16.51
C GLY A 94 0.40 4.51 -15.10
N THR A 95 0.99 3.82 -14.11
CA THR A 95 0.67 3.91 -12.68
C THR A 95 1.83 4.53 -11.88
N LEU A 96 2.89 3.77 -11.59
CA LEU A 96 4.11 4.30 -10.93
C LEU A 96 5.00 5.07 -11.89
N ALA A 97 5.13 4.60 -13.13
CA ALA A 97 5.87 5.23 -14.20
C ALA A 97 4.88 5.89 -15.17
N LYS A 98 5.23 7.07 -15.68
CA LYS A 98 4.43 7.76 -16.71
C LYS A 98 4.61 7.03 -18.02
N PHE A 99 3.61 6.28 -18.44
CA PHE A 99 3.62 5.58 -19.72
C PHE A 99 3.77 6.60 -20.86
N GLN A 100 4.74 6.37 -21.73
CA GLN A 100 4.91 7.14 -22.95
C GLN A 100 4.35 6.32 -24.10
N THR A 101 3.34 6.85 -24.79
CA THR A 101 2.78 6.14 -25.95
C THR A 101 3.83 5.98 -27.02
N VAL A 102 3.98 4.74 -27.49
CA VAL A 102 4.86 4.41 -28.61
C VAL A 102 4.04 4.24 -29.87
N ASP A 103 4.60 4.69 -31.00
CA ASP A 103 3.93 4.56 -32.31
C ASP A 103 3.99 3.11 -32.84
N THR A 104 4.97 2.33 -32.38
CA THR A 104 5.17 0.94 -32.79
C THR A 104 5.54 0.08 -31.59
N LEU A 105 5.19 -1.21 -31.64
CA LEU A 105 5.44 -2.14 -30.54
C LEU A 105 6.94 -2.38 -30.32
N GLU A 106 7.74 -2.33 -31.39
CA GLU A 106 9.19 -2.53 -31.39
C GLU A 106 9.91 -1.57 -30.44
N LYS A 107 9.39 -0.35 -30.24
CA LYS A 107 9.96 0.62 -29.28
C LYS A 107 9.95 0.10 -27.84
N LEU A 108 8.99 -0.76 -27.48
CA LEU A 108 8.96 -1.41 -26.15
C LEU A 108 10.09 -2.45 -25.98
N TYR A 109 10.71 -2.90 -27.07
CA TYR A 109 11.83 -3.83 -27.05
C TYR A 109 13.19 -3.12 -27.05
N GLU A 110 13.22 -1.81 -27.20
CA GLU A 110 14.45 -1.03 -27.21
C GLU A 110 15.05 -0.92 -25.80
N LYS A 111 16.38 -1.05 -25.73
CA LYS A 111 17.12 -0.83 -24.48
C LYS A 111 16.91 0.60 -24.00
N GLY A 112 16.55 0.72 -22.74
CA GLY A 112 16.36 1.97 -22.02
C GLY A 112 14.91 2.43 -22.00
N TYR A 113 13.98 1.76 -22.70
CA TYR A 113 12.59 2.20 -22.75
C TYR A 113 11.98 2.24 -21.34
N PHE A 114 11.95 1.10 -20.63
CA PHE A 114 11.30 1.03 -19.32
C PHE A 114 12.11 1.74 -18.24
N TYR A 115 13.44 1.63 -18.29
CA TYR A 115 14.31 2.26 -17.28
C TYR A 115 14.23 3.79 -17.30
N ASN A 116 14.01 4.41 -18.47
CA ASN A 116 13.98 5.86 -18.61
C ASN A 116 12.57 6.47 -18.46
N LEU A 117 11.53 5.67 -18.20
CA LEU A 117 10.19 6.23 -17.96
C LEU A 117 10.22 7.14 -16.73
N PRO A 118 9.71 8.38 -16.82
CA PRO A 118 9.71 9.29 -15.69
C PRO A 118 8.71 8.82 -14.63
N PRO A 119 9.02 8.98 -13.32
CA PRO A 119 8.10 8.59 -12.26
C PRO A 119 6.86 9.49 -12.20
N ASN A 120 5.74 8.89 -11.80
CA ASN A 120 4.65 9.61 -11.13
C ASN A 120 5.06 9.81 -9.67
N GLU A 121 5.84 10.86 -9.41
CA GLU A 121 6.46 11.13 -8.10
C GLU A 121 5.45 11.08 -6.94
N ASN A 122 4.28 11.70 -7.10
CA ASN A 122 3.24 11.66 -6.08
C ASN A 122 2.74 10.25 -5.75
N VAL A 123 2.65 9.37 -6.76
CA VAL A 123 2.21 7.99 -6.59
C VAL A 123 3.32 7.19 -5.91
N VAL A 124 4.56 7.32 -6.38
CA VAL A 124 5.73 6.67 -5.78
C VAL A 124 5.85 7.02 -4.30
N GLU A 125 5.77 8.31 -3.96
CA GLU A 125 5.82 8.76 -2.56
C GLU A 125 4.60 8.32 -1.75
N ALA A 126 3.41 8.26 -2.36
CA ALA A 126 2.23 7.73 -1.67
C ALA A 126 2.40 6.25 -1.31
N ILE A 127 2.95 5.44 -2.22
CA ILE A 127 3.22 4.02 -1.95
C ILE A 127 4.31 3.87 -0.87
N ARG A 128 5.38 4.66 -0.93
CA ARG A 128 6.39 4.71 0.14
C ARG A 128 5.77 5.05 1.50
N ASN A 129 4.87 6.03 1.53
CA ASN A 129 4.15 6.39 2.75
C ASN A 129 3.28 5.24 3.27
N ILE A 130 2.67 4.44 2.41
CA ILE A 130 1.91 3.26 2.82
C ILE A 130 2.85 2.20 3.41
N ILE A 131 3.95 1.87 2.73
CA ILE A 131 4.92 0.88 3.22
C ILE A 131 5.45 1.26 4.61
N ASN A 132 5.80 2.53 4.81
CA ASN A 132 6.39 3.00 6.06
C ASN A 132 5.39 3.13 7.22
N ASN A 133 4.16 3.57 6.94
CA ASN A 133 3.17 3.89 7.98
C ASN A 133 2.11 2.82 8.21
N HIS A 134 1.98 1.87 7.28
CA HIS A 134 1.02 0.77 7.32
C HIS A 134 1.68 -0.60 7.07
N PRO A 135 2.67 -1.03 7.89
CA PRO A 135 3.40 -2.27 7.64
C PRO A 135 2.55 -3.55 7.81
N GLU A 136 1.27 -3.43 8.17
CA GLU A 136 0.28 -4.52 8.10
C GLU A 136 -0.23 -4.78 6.69
N LYS A 137 -0.11 -3.80 5.80
CA LYS A 137 -0.57 -3.90 4.40
C LYS A 137 0.61 -4.33 3.56
N GLU A 138 0.56 -5.57 3.06
CA GLU A 138 1.61 -6.11 2.21
C GLU A 138 1.55 -5.45 0.82
N VAL A 139 2.69 -5.04 0.26
CA VAL A 139 2.72 -4.29 -1.00
C VAL A 139 3.53 -5.04 -2.05
N TYR A 140 2.90 -5.26 -3.21
CA TYR A 140 3.47 -5.97 -4.35
C TYR A 140 3.51 -5.09 -5.59
N ILE A 141 4.55 -5.27 -6.41
CA ILE A 141 4.52 -4.87 -7.82
C ILE A 141 3.89 -5.99 -8.63
N LEU A 142 2.95 -5.64 -9.51
CA LEU A 142 2.31 -6.56 -10.44
C LEU A 142 2.25 -5.93 -11.83
N SER A 143 3.35 -6.06 -12.57
CA SER A 143 3.54 -5.38 -13.86
C SER A 143 3.76 -6.39 -14.98
N ALA A 144 2.95 -6.33 -16.03
CA ALA A 144 3.14 -7.18 -17.19
C ALA A 144 4.50 -6.91 -17.86
N VAL A 145 5.13 -7.96 -18.39
CA VAL A 145 6.43 -7.86 -19.05
C VAL A 145 6.42 -8.57 -20.40
N LEU A 146 7.06 -7.97 -21.40
CA LEU A 146 7.36 -8.64 -22.66
C LEU A 146 8.42 -9.71 -22.38
N SER A 147 7.98 -10.97 -22.24
CA SER A 147 8.82 -12.07 -21.75
C SER A 147 9.96 -12.45 -22.71
N ASP A 148 9.81 -12.14 -23.98
CA ASP A 148 10.80 -12.27 -25.05
C ASP A 148 11.72 -11.05 -25.20
N SER A 149 11.47 -9.96 -24.46
CA SER A 149 12.38 -8.81 -24.41
C SER A 149 13.60 -9.12 -23.55
N LYS A 150 14.79 -8.84 -24.11
CA LYS A 150 16.08 -8.97 -23.40
C LYS A 150 16.27 -7.93 -22.29
N TYR A 151 15.45 -6.88 -22.26
CA TYR A 151 15.67 -5.71 -21.39
C TYR A 151 14.52 -5.47 -20.42
N ALA A 152 13.27 -5.73 -20.82
CA ALA A 152 12.08 -5.23 -20.12
C ALA A 152 12.05 -5.56 -18.61
N LYS A 153 12.26 -6.82 -18.22
CA LYS A 153 12.27 -7.21 -16.80
C LYS A 153 13.41 -6.53 -16.03
N ALA A 154 14.64 -6.64 -16.52
CA ALA A 154 15.82 -6.10 -15.86
C ALA A 154 15.73 -4.57 -15.70
N GLU A 155 15.14 -3.88 -16.67
CA GLU A 155 14.93 -2.44 -16.61
C GLU A 155 13.83 -2.03 -15.63
N LYS A 156 12.73 -2.79 -15.54
CA LYS A 156 11.71 -2.59 -14.52
C LYS A 156 12.28 -2.79 -13.11
N ASP A 157 13.10 -3.82 -12.92
CA ASP A 157 13.82 -4.07 -11.67
C ASP A 157 14.77 -2.90 -11.32
N ALA A 158 15.57 -2.45 -12.29
CA ALA A 158 16.47 -1.32 -12.10
C ALA A 158 15.73 -0.01 -11.83
N TRP A 159 14.56 0.19 -12.44
CA TRP A 159 13.68 1.33 -12.19
C TRP A 159 13.16 1.32 -10.76
N LEU A 160 12.67 0.18 -10.27
CA LEU A 160 12.21 0.04 -8.87
C LEU A 160 13.35 0.24 -7.88
N ASN A 161 14.53 -0.33 -8.13
CA ASN A 161 15.71 -0.11 -7.29
C ASN A 161 16.10 1.37 -7.19
N LYS A 162 15.79 2.16 -8.22
CA LYS A 162 16.08 3.60 -8.26
C LYS A 162 15.02 4.44 -7.55
N TYR A 163 13.74 4.13 -7.75
CA TYR A 163 12.64 5.02 -7.34
C TYR A 163 11.80 4.50 -6.17
N LEU A 164 11.77 3.19 -5.91
CA LEU A 164 10.99 2.57 -4.83
C LEU A 164 11.72 1.30 -4.30
N PRO A 165 12.95 1.44 -3.78
CA PRO A 165 13.77 0.30 -3.32
C PRO A 165 13.21 -0.41 -2.08
N GLU A 166 12.18 0.15 -1.44
CA GLU A 166 11.48 -0.44 -0.29
C GLU A 166 10.76 -1.75 -0.64
N ILE A 167 10.44 -1.98 -1.92
CA ILE A 167 9.85 -3.23 -2.39
C ILE A 167 10.98 -4.14 -2.88
N ASP A 168 11.22 -5.24 -2.16
CA ASP A 168 12.25 -6.22 -2.51
C ASP A 168 11.91 -7.03 -3.78
N ALA A 169 12.79 -7.94 -4.18
CA ALA A 169 12.63 -8.74 -5.38
C ALA A 169 11.54 -9.82 -5.29
N GLU A 170 11.22 -10.32 -4.09
CA GLU A 170 10.22 -11.36 -3.87
C GLU A 170 8.79 -10.78 -4.00
N HIS A 171 8.64 -9.49 -3.71
CA HIS A 171 7.40 -8.74 -3.87
C HIS A 171 7.22 -8.15 -5.29
N ARG A 172 8.06 -8.53 -6.26
CA ARG A 172 7.97 -8.09 -7.66
C ARG A 172 7.52 -9.20 -8.58
N ILE A 173 6.30 -9.04 -9.10
CA ILE A 173 5.64 -10.05 -9.91
C ILE A 173 5.53 -9.54 -11.35
N TYR A 174 6.03 -10.35 -12.29
CA TYR A 174 6.10 -10.00 -13.70
C TYR A 174 5.37 -11.03 -14.58
N PRO A 175 4.03 -10.98 -14.67
CA PRO A 175 3.27 -11.78 -15.62
C PRO A 175 3.72 -11.50 -17.06
N PRO A 176 3.83 -12.50 -17.94
CA PRO A 176 3.99 -12.28 -19.37
C PRO A 176 2.87 -11.39 -19.93
N CYS A 177 3.21 -10.51 -20.87
CA CYS A 177 2.24 -9.68 -21.56
C CYS A 177 1.20 -10.55 -22.28
N GLY A 178 -0.09 -10.27 -22.06
CA GLY A 178 -1.20 -11.05 -22.59
C GLY A 178 -1.76 -12.10 -21.62
N ASP A 179 -0.98 -12.50 -20.62
CA ASP A 179 -1.48 -13.37 -19.56
C ASP A 179 -2.33 -12.57 -18.55
N SER A 180 -3.25 -13.28 -17.89
CA SER A 180 -4.00 -12.70 -16.77
C SER A 180 -3.10 -12.50 -15.56
N LYS A 181 -3.09 -11.27 -15.01
CA LYS A 181 -2.40 -10.93 -13.76
C LYS A 181 -2.79 -11.86 -12.60
N LEU A 182 -4.02 -12.36 -12.59
CA LEU A 182 -4.58 -13.25 -11.57
C LEU A 182 -3.78 -14.54 -11.38
N ALA A 183 -3.23 -15.08 -12.48
CA ALA A 183 -2.54 -16.37 -12.47
C ALA A 183 -1.20 -16.34 -11.69
N TYR A 184 -0.70 -15.14 -11.40
CA TYR A 184 0.61 -14.92 -10.79
C TYR A 184 0.51 -14.37 -9.36
N VAL A 185 -0.71 -14.23 -8.82
CA VAL A 185 -0.91 -13.75 -7.45
C VAL A 185 -0.46 -14.82 -6.45
N PRO A 186 0.45 -14.51 -5.50
CA PRO A 186 0.99 -15.49 -4.56
C PRO A 186 -0.14 -16.06 -3.69
N GLY A 187 -0.28 -17.38 -3.64
CA GLY A 187 -1.34 -18.02 -2.86
C GLY A 187 -2.77 -17.77 -3.40
N GLY A 188 -2.91 -17.29 -4.63
CA GLY A 188 -4.20 -17.01 -5.26
C GLY A 188 -4.81 -15.67 -4.83
N ILE A 189 -5.82 -15.23 -5.60
CA ILE A 189 -6.54 -13.98 -5.35
C ILE A 189 -7.51 -14.12 -4.17
N ARG A 190 -7.58 -13.07 -3.34
CA ARG A 190 -8.38 -12.99 -2.11
C ARG A 190 -9.34 -11.81 -2.16
N THR A 191 -10.36 -11.83 -1.30
CA THR A 191 -11.31 -10.71 -1.14
C THR A 191 -10.69 -9.46 -0.52
N THR A 192 -9.55 -9.61 0.15
CA THR A 192 -8.77 -8.54 0.77
C THR A 192 -7.62 -8.03 -0.12
N ASP A 193 -7.57 -8.48 -1.39
CA ASP A 193 -6.61 -7.97 -2.36
C ASP A 193 -7.11 -6.72 -3.05
N PHE A 194 -6.19 -5.78 -3.27
CA PHE A 194 -6.44 -4.52 -3.95
C PHE A 194 -5.46 -4.34 -5.10
N LEU A 195 -5.94 -3.89 -6.26
CA LEU A 195 -5.11 -3.56 -7.41
C LEU A 195 -5.18 -2.05 -7.71
N LEU A 196 -4.05 -1.35 -7.58
CA LEU A 196 -3.88 0.01 -8.09
C LEU A 196 -3.34 -0.06 -9.52
N ASP A 197 -4.18 0.32 -10.50
CA ASP A 197 -3.85 0.19 -11.92
C ASP A 197 -4.56 1.30 -12.72
N ASP A 198 -3.95 1.75 -13.81
CA ASP A 198 -4.51 2.77 -14.69
C ASP A 198 -5.36 2.16 -15.83
N TYR A 199 -5.21 0.86 -16.12
CA TYR A 199 -5.87 0.18 -17.22
C TYR A 199 -7.17 -0.50 -16.76
N THR A 200 -8.30 -0.04 -17.31
CA THR A 200 -9.63 -0.52 -16.90
C THR A 200 -9.83 -2.02 -17.13
N HIS A 201 -9.20 -2.60 -18.15
CA HIS A 201 -9.32 -4.04 -18.42
C HIS A 201 -8.75 -4.88 -17.27
N ASN A 202 -7.58 -4.50 -16.74
CA ASN A 202 -6.97 -5.18 -15.59
C ASN A 202 -7.88 -5.10 -14.37
N LEU A 203 -8.45 -3.93 -14.11
CA LEU A 203 -9.37 -3.73 -12.97
C LEU A 203 -10.66 -4.54 -13.09
N ILE A 204 -11.23 -4.66 -14.30
CA ILE A 204 -12.42 -5.49 -14.55
C ILE A 204 -12.10 -6.98 -14.35
N LEU A 205 -10.92 -7.44 -14.78
CA LEU A 205 -10.51 -8.82 -14.54
C LEU A 205 -10.22 -9.08 -13.05
N TRP A 206 -9.82 -8.06 -12.31
CA TRP A 206 -9.52 -8.15 -10.87
C TRP A 206 -10.77 -8.31 -10.00
N GLU A 207 -11.90 -7.71 -10.41
CA GLU A 207 -13.17 -7.76 -9.67
C GLU A 207 -14.19 -8.69 -10.36
N PRO A 208 -14.87 -9.61 -9.64
CA PRO A 208 -14.67 -10.12 -8.26
C PRO A 208 -13.65 -11.30 -8.18
N PRO A 209 -13.11 -11.67 -7.00
CA PRO A 209 -13.52 -11.29 -5.64
C PRO A 209 -12.73 -10.13 -5.00
N ALA A 210 -11.63 -9.72 -5.61
CA ALA A 210 -10.79 -8.64 -5.12
C ALA A 210 -11.34 -7.26 -5.53
N LYS A 211 -10.62 -6.18 -5.22
CA LYS A 211 -11.05 -4.81 -5.50
C LYS A 211 -10.02 -4.03 -6.33
N GLY A 212 -10.50 -3.33 -7.35
CA GLY A 212 -9.72 -2.43 -8.19
C GLY A 212 -9.76 -0.99 -7.68
N ILE A 213 -8.64 -0.31 -7.76
CA ILE A 213 -8.50 1.13 -7.54
C ILE A 213 -7.94 1.72 -8.82
N LYS A 214 -8.76 2.46 -9.56
CA LYS A 214 -8.30 3.11 -10.78
C LYS A 214 -7.43 4.31 -10.47
N LEU A 215 -6.18 4.30 -10.93
CA LEU A 215 -5.39 5.52 -10.96
C LEU A 215 -5.79 6.36 -12.18
N LEU A 216 -6.26 7.58 -11.95
CA LEU A 216 -6.50 8.57 -13.01
C LEU A 216 -5.18 9.30 -13.27
N ASN A 217 -4.50 8.97 -14.37
CA ASN A 217 -3.17 9.48 -14.74
C ASN A 217 -3.20 10.69 -15.69
N GLY A 218 -4.40 11.22 -15.97
CA GLY A 218 -4.62 12.37 -16.84
C GLY A 218 -4.81 12.04 -18.33
N ILE A 219 -4.46 10.86 -18.81
CA ILE A 219 -4.71 10.47 -20.21
C ILE A 219 -5.79 9.39 -20.33
N ASN A 220 -6.11 8.70 -19.24
CA ASN A 220 -7.06 7.60 -19.22
C ASN A 220 -8.49 8.04 -18.86
N HIS A 221 -9.38 7.04 -18.75
CA HIS A 221 -10.78 7.19 -18.31
C HIS A 221 -11.65 8.13 -19.17
N THR A 222 -11.30 8.35 -20.44
CA THR A 222 -12.04 9.24 -21.36
C THR A 222 -13.46 8.77 -21.67
N ARG A 223 -13.74 7.46 -21.57
CA ARG A 223 -15.05 6.85 -21.81
C ARG A 223 -15.86 6.58 -20.54
N GLY A 224 -15.32 6.87 -19.35
CA GLY A 224 -16.05 6.70 -18.10
C GLY A 224 -16.47 5.25 -17.76
N THR A 225 -15.79 4.23 -18.31
CA THR A 225 -16.25 2.83 -18.22
C THR A 225 -16.02 2.19 -16.86
N TRP A 226 -15.07 2.69 -16.07
CA TRP A 226 -14.80 2.18 -14.72
C TRP A 226 -15.76 2.82 -13.70
N GLN A 227 -16.37 2.01 -12.84
CA GLN A 227 -17.37 2.47 -11.85
C GLN A 227 -16.94 2.29 -10.39
N GLY A 228 -15.83 1.58 -10.14
CA GLY A 228 -15.26 1.35 -8.81
C GLY A 228 -14.53 2.58 -8.27
N SER A 229 -13.68 2.37 -7.26
CA SER A 229 -12.87 3.45 -6.67
C SER A 229 -11.89 4.01 -7.70
N MET A 230 -11.71 5.33 -7.72
CA MET A 230 -10.77 6.01 -8.61
C MET A 230 -10.14 7.23 -7.95
N LEU A 231 -8.81 7.32 -8.05
CA LEU A 231 -7.99 8.32 -7.38
C LEU A 231 -7.06 9.01 -8.38
N ARG A 232 -6.88 10.33 -8.25
CA ARG A 232 -5.99 11.09 -9.14
C ARG A 232 -4.53 11.00 -8.70
N PHE A 233 -3.65 10.85 -9.68
CA PHE A 233 -2.20 10.85 -9.48
C PHE A 233 -1.64 12.19 -8.97
N ASP A 234 -2.33 13.31 -9.21
CA ASP A 234 -1.89 14.68 -8.90
C ASP A 234 -2.21 15.13 -7.46
N LYS A 235 -2.77 14.24 -6.64
CA LYS A 235 -2.94 14.50 -5.19
C LYS A 235 -1.58 14.57 -4.51
N LYS A 236 -1.50 15.32 -3.40
CA LYS A 236 -0.32 15.29 -2.52
C LYS A 236 -0.07 13.84 -2.06
N PRO A 237 1.19 13.39 -1.94
CA PRO A 237 1.52 12.02 -1.58
C PRO A 237 0.81 11.50 -0.33
N GLU A 238 0.73 12.31 0.73
CA GLU A 238 0.12 11.94 2.01
C GLU A 238 -1.39 11.75 1.86
N GLN A 239 -2.03 12.62 1.07
CA GLN A 239 -3.45 12.52 0.78
C GLN A 239 -3.76 11.30 -0.08
N LEU A 240 -2.95 11.03 -1.11
CA LEU A 240 -3.14 9.87 -1.97
C LEU A 240 -2.94 8.56 -1.20
N ALA A 241 -1.91 8.50 -0.33
CA ALA A 241 -1.67 7.36 0.56
C ALA A 241 -2.86 7.11 1.49
N ALA A 242 -3.31 8.16 2.20
CA ALA A 242 -4.47 8.08 3.08
C ALA A 242 -5.73 7.65 2.34
N ASP A 243 -5.91 8.11 1.09
CA ASP A 243 -7.06 7.75 0.30
C ASP A 243 -7.01 6.27 -0.15
N ILE A 244 -5.86 5.78 -0.60
CA ILE A 244 -5.68 4.34 -0.92
C ILE A 244 -6.00 3.49 0.31
N VAL A 245 -5.48 3.86 1.49
CA VAL A 245 -5.74 3.16 2.76
C VAL A 245 -7.22 3.15 3.11
N LYS A 246 -7.93 4.27 2.99
CA LYS A 246 -9.38 4.31 3.22
C LYS A 246 -10.14 3.38 2.28
N VAL A 247 -9.73 3.26 1.01
CA VAL A 247 -10.35 2.31 0.08
C VAL A 247 -10.11 0.87 0.52
N ILE A 248 -8.89 0.56 0.98
CA ILE A 248 -8.54 -0.75 1.54
C ILE A 248 -9.42 -1.08 2.76
N GLU A 249 -9.72 -0.07 3.59
CA GLU A 249 -10.58 -0.16 4.76
C GLU A 249 -12.10 -0.15 4.43
N GLY A 250 -12.46 -0.14 3.15
CA GLY A 250 -13.84 -0.30 2.68
C GLY A 250 -14.54 0.97 2.21
N ALA A 251 -13.86 2.12 2.21
CA ALA A 251 -14.42 3.33 1.62
C ALA A 251 -14.52 3.24 0.08
N GLN A 252 -15.52 3.90 -0.48
CA GLN A 252 -15.63 4.10 -1.92
C GLN A 252 -15.32 5.56 -2.27
N MET A 253 -14.37 5.78 -3.17
CA MET A 253 -13.95 7.13 -3.57
C MET A 253 -13.95 7.32 -5.07
N LYS A 254 -14.45 8.46 -5.53
CA LYS A 254 -14.56 8.81 -6.96
C LYS A 254 -14.06 10.22 -7.20
N ASP A 255 -12.78 10.35 -7.51
CA ASP A 255 -12.27 11.62 -8.01
C ASP A 255 -12.70 11.88 -9.46
N MET A 256 -12.80 13.16 -9.84
CA MET A 256 -12.91 13.58 -11.24
C MET A 256 -11.54 13.58 -11.93
N ARG A 257 -11.48 13.44 -13.25
CA ARG A 257 -10.20 13.53 -13.97
C ARG A 257 -9.54 14.89 -13.73
N PRO A 258 -8.19 14.97 -13.69
CA PRO A 258 -7.48 16.22 -13.51
C PRO A 258 -7.92 17.33 -14.50
N GLN A 259 -8.14 17.00 -15.76
CA GLN A 259 -8.60 17.95 -16.79
C GLN A 259 -10.03 18.45 -16.55
N ASP A 260 -10.92 17.58 -16.08
CA ASP A 260 -12.31 17.95 -15.82
C ASP A 260 -12.42 18.90 -14.60
N LYS A 261 -11.46 18.85 -13.66
CA LYS A 261 -11.40 19.82 -12.56
C LYS A 261 -11.13 21.24 -13.04
N ILE A 262 -10.23 21.42 -14.02
CA ILE A 262 -9.89 22.74 -14.57
C ILE A 262 -11.15 23.35 -15.22
N LEU A 263 -11.84 22.58 -16.05
CA LEU A 263 -13.08 23.02 -16.70
C LEU A 263 -14.19 23.36 -15.70
N HIS A 264 -14.34 22.58 -14.62
CA HIS A 264 -15.33 22.87 -13.58
C HIS A 264 -15.00 24.10 -12.73
N GLN A 265 -13.71 24.42 -12.56
CA GLN A 265 -13.27 25.64 -11.86
C GLN A 265 -13.49 26.88 -12.72
N GLU A 266 -13.20 26.80 -14.02
CA GLU A 266 -13.42 27.90 -14.98
C GLU A 266 -14.92 28.22 -15.16
N GLN A 267 -15.80 27.23 -15.13
CA GLN A 267 -17.26 27.44 -15.20
C GLN A 267 -17.86 28.06 -13.94
N LYS A 268 -17.15 28.05 -12.81
CA LYS A 268 -17.58 28.69 -11.55
C LYS A 268 -16.97 30.07 -11.32
N ALA A 269 -16.03 30.51 -12.17
CA ALA A 269 -15.54 31.88 -12.12
C ALA A 269 -16.67 32.82 -12.58
N PRO A 270 -17.01 33.88 -11.82
CA PRO A 270 -18.00 34.85 -12.27
C PRO A 270 -17.50 35.46 -13.58
N LYS A 271 -18.36 35.47 -14.61
CA LYS A 271 -18.09 36.20 -15.85
C LYS A 271 -17.96 37.69 -15.47
N LEU A 272 -16.77 38.24 -15.67
CA LEU A 272 -16.50 39.68 -15.61
C LEU A 272 -17.33 40.44 -16.64
#